data_AF-A0A969NFS5-F1
#
_entry.id   AF-A0A969NFS5-F1
#
_cell.length_a   1.000
_cell.length_b   1.000
_cell.length_c   1.000
_cell.angle_alpha   90.00
_cell.angle_beta   90.00
_cell.angle_gamma   90.00
#
_symmetry.space_group_name_H-M   'P 1'
#
loop_
_entity.id
_entity.type
_entity.pdbx_description
1 polymer ?
#
loop_
_entity_poly.entity_id
_entity_poly.type
_entity_poly.pdbx_seq_one_letter_code
_entity_poly.pdbx_strand_id
1 'polypeptide(L)'
;MFLTSGQEPIGTVIEIGENFIIIQKDDSSNIRIFEKIIGGWEIVAPRLLNKETKEYVQEEIKEEKKSSSAQQDETYESEIRIDESKKIEELKALGINVVGKIDLDKIPNKRSTIHSQKKFYRIGKISRDLEISIKYIVEKSSLLGETISHNPNTKISEELFLKLKELIFKEKKDDKSSKKDVLGIKMNSLEQLKQLKEKINVDIEEQLIPANATIIRYGHKGFGYLIDNAETDYYFSFSDVLDLDLLNLLGDINQAEGTQVACKLYSIKGRLVATHIILPKKVKYLLLDIESYLANKDFERALHYSALILDYFPDFDPAIRLRKKVNYEKIKEEKEFDKLRYAYNLAKIELKKQNFDEAKQLLGKAINLNDSKSESALKELAYLLQREGDIDAALNLVKNNSDKIKTSDPNSFIAYFYETKKDYSSAMLFLNKVKPKTKNENIKLEKRKAIAYWGIKDYSNAEKSVLFVLKEQPNEEAFKKFYEGIKSVQAGVSTEELEAIFNEAQLYTLSGGFSPYIQFSLDNCEYKGLPKEILAEEKYDLNALKNIRNYIEKAAGNRPIEKAGFLLTEAKLMEQLTPEKEIELYEVLTKRSMALAEASALTGKATDILRFFLIRSL
;
A
#
# COMPACT_ATOMS: atom_id res chain seq x y z
N MET A 1 17.25 -9.37 7.54
CA MET A 1 16.60 -8.47 6.54
C MET A 1 16.15 -9.31 5.36
N PHE A 2 15.00 -9.00 4.75
CA PHE A 2 14.43 -9.71 3.62
C PHE A 2 14.61 -8.90 2.33
N LEU A 3 15.27 -9.47 1.33
CA LEU A 3 15.35 -8.87 -0.01
C LEU A 3 14.18 -9.30 -0.90
N THR A 4 13.83 -8.48 -1.89
CA THR A 4 12.81 -8.84 -2.90
C THR A 4 13.18 -10.06 -3.74
N SER A 5 14.46 -10.44 -3.76
CA SER A 5 14.96 -11.68 -4.36
C SER A 5 14.73 -12.93 -3.51
N GLY A 6 14.23 -12.79 -2.27
CA GLY A 6 14.09 -13.89 -1.30
C GLY A 6 15.40 -14.24 -0.58
N GLN A 7 16.48 -13.49 -0.80
CA GLN A 7 17.72 -13.64 -0.05
C GLN A 7 17.66 -12.92 1.31
N GLU A 8 18.27 -13.51 2.32
CA GLU A 8 18.32 -12.99 3.68
C GLU A 8 19.77 -12.68 4.09
N PRO A 9 20.29 -11.48 3.78
CA PRO A 9 21.58 -11.06 4.29
C PRO A 9 21.52 -10.88 5.81
N ILE A 10 22.45 -11.55 6.49
CA ILE A 10 22.68 -11.45 7.94
C ILE A 10 24.06 -10.77 8.14
N GLY A 11 24.11 -9.79 9.03
CA GLY A 11 25.34 -9.07 9.38
C GLY A 11 25.07 -7.81 10.19
N THR A 12 26.12 -7.07 10.51
CA THR A 12 26.06 -5.82 11.28
C THR A 12 25.88 -4.64 10.33
N VAL A 13 24.87 -3.80 10.57
CA VAL A 13 24.68 -2.56 9.80
C VAL A 13 25.75 -1.56 10.21
N ILE A 14 26.57 -1.11 9.25
CA ILE A 14 27.69 -0.18 9.51
C ILE A 14 27.45 1.21 8.92
N GLU A 15 26.62 1.34 7.88
CA GLU A 15 26.30 2.63 7.26
C GLU A 15 24.84 2.61 6.75
N ILE A 16 24.12 3.72 6.95
CA ILE A 16 22.81 3.96 6.36
C ILE A 16 22.92 5.26 5.55
N GLY A 17 22.89 5.12 4.22
CA GLY A 17 22.86 6.23 3.27
C GLY A 17 21.42 6.57 2.85
N GLU A 18 21.28 7.63 2.04
CA GLU A 18 19.96 8.16 1.64
C GLU A 18 19.08 7.14 0.90
N ASN A 19 19.68 6.20 0.15
CA ASN A 19 18.96 5.18 -0.62
C ASN A 19 19.59 3.78 -0.50
N PHE A 20 20.47 3.55 0.48
CA PHE A 20 21.15 2.26 0.66
C PHE A 20 21.57 2.00 2.12
N ILE A 21 21.81 0.74 2.43
CA ILE A 21 22.39 0.28 3.69
C ILE A 21 23.66 -0.52 3.37
N ILE A 22 24.72 -0.37 4.17
CA ILE A 22 25.89 -1.25 4.11
C ILE A 22 25.87 -2.18 5.32
N ILE A 23 25.93 -3.49 5.03
CA ILE A 23 26.04 -4.56 6.02
C ILE A 23 27.41 -5.18 5.94
N GLN A 24 28.07 -5.27 7.08
CA GLN A 24 29.27 -6.07 7.27
C GLN A 24 28.88 -7.49 7.67
N LYS A 25 29.27 -8.48 6.88
CA LYS A 25 29.10 -9.90 7.16
C LYS A 25 30.14 -10.39 8.17
N ASP A 26 29.93 -11.60 8.70
CA ASP A 26 30.86 -12.26 9.63
C ASP A 26 32.27 -12.48 9.03
N ASP A 27 32.36 -12.60 7.70
CA ASP A 27 33.64 -12.70 6.96
C ASP A 27 34.33 -11.35 6.73
N SER A 28 33.86 -10.28 7.40
CA SER A 28 34.30 -8.90 7.25
C SER A 28 34.06 -8.28 5.86
N SER A 29 33.36 -8.98 4.95
CA SER A 29 32.97 -8.41 3.65
C SER A 29 31.79 -7.46 3.81
N ASN A 30 31.77 -6.40 2.99
CA ASN A 30 30.71 -5.39 3.01
C ASN A 30 29.77 -5.58 1.83
N ILE A 31 28.46 -5.54 2.10
CA ILE A 31 27.42 -5.57 1.08
C ILE A 31 26.60 -4.29 1.16
N ARG A 32 26.54 -3.57 0.03
CA ARG A 32 25.64 -2.42 -0.14
C ARG A 32 24.31 -2.90 -0.73
N ILE A 33 23.21 -2.59 -0.03
CA ILE A 33 21.85 -2.97 -0.37
C ILE A 33 21.04 -1.70 -0.59
N PHE A 34 20.43 -1.53 -1.76
CA PHE A 34 19.60 -0.36 -2.05
C PHE A 34 18.18 -0.49 -1.48
N GLU A 35 17.56 0.60 -1.08
CA GLU A 35 16.20 0.61 -0.49
C GLU A 35 15.17 -0.14 -1.35
N LYS A 36 15.25 0.02 -2.68
CA LYS A 36 14.32 -0.59 -3.65
C LYS A 36 14.30 -2.12 -3.64
N ILE A 37 15.32 -2.77 -3.08
CA ILE A 37 15.41 -4.23 -3.01
C ILE A 37 15.14 -4.77 -1.60
N ILE A 38 14.85 -3.92 -0.62
CA ILE A 38 14.51 -4.32 0.74
C ILE A 38 13.01 -4.57 0.82
N GLY A 39 12.62 -5.84 0.97
CA GLY A 39 11.23 -6.25 1.16
C GLY A 39 10.75 -6.13 2.63
N GLY A 40 11.69 -6.07 3.58
CA GLY A 40 11.43 -5.89 5.01
C GLY A 40 12.68 -6.12 5.86
N TRP A 41 12.66 -5.77 7.14
CA TRP A 41 13.77 -6.04 8.07
C TRP A 41 13.27 -6.23 9.49
N GLU A 42 14.05 -6.97 10.28
CA GLU A 42 13.79 -7.24 11.70
C GLU A 42 15.11 -7.05 12.47
N ILE A 43 15.03 -6.41 13.64
CA ILE A 43 16.17 -6.21 14.54
C ILE A 43 16.23 -7.42 15.47
N VAL A 44 17.24 -8.26 15.30
CA VAL A 44 17.53 -9.33 16.25
C VAL A 44 18.44 -8.75 17.32
N ALA A 45 17.89 -8.38 18.48
CA ALA A 45 18.71 -7.92 19.61
C ALA A 45 19.70 -9.04 19.99
N PRO A 46 20.98 -8.71 20.28
CA PRO A 46 21.94 -9.72 20.72
C PRO A 46 21.44 -10.32 22.03
N ARG A 47 21.18 -11.63 22.02
CA ARG A 47 21.08 -12.41 23.26
C ARG A 47 22.41 -12.20 23.98
N LEU A 48 22.35 -11.57 25.15
CA LEU A 48 23.44 -11.51 26.11
C LEU A 48 23.89 -12.95 26.43
N LEU A 49 24.92 -13.40 25.71
CA LEU A 49 25.81 -14.46 26.15
C LEU A 49 26.70 -13.84 27.23
N ASN A 50 26.32 -14.03 28.49
CA ASN A 50 27.18 -14.61 29.54
C ASN A 50 26.53 -14.50 30.93
N LYS A 51 26.24 -15.67 31.50
CA LYS A 51 26.10 -15.89 32.94
C LYS A 51 27.52 -15.88 33.52
N GLU A 52 27.98 -14.78 34.11
CA GLU A 52 29.08 -14.82 35.10
C GLU A 52 29.32 -13.50 35.86
N THR A 53 28.74 -12.37 35.46
CA THR A 53 28.95 -11.07 36.15
C THR A 53 27.82 -10.67 37.12
N LYS A 54 27.27 -11.63 37.89
CA LYS A 54 26.27 -11.34 38.94
C LYS A 54 26.78 -11.38 40.39
N GLU A 55 28.07 -11.59 40.62
CA GLU A 55 28.62 -11.67 41.99
C GLU A 55 29.47 -10.47 42.43
N TYR A 56 29.57 -9.38 41.66
CA TYR A 56 30.44 -8.24 42.04
C TYR A 56 29.73 -6.89 42.29
N VAL A 57 28.40 -6.81 42.19
CA VAL A 57 27.66 -5.52 42.35
C VAL A 57 26.60 -5.57 43.45
N GLN A 58 26.56 -6.64 44.27
CA GLN A 58 25.64 -6.73 45.42
C GLN A 58 26.27 -6.34 46.77
N GLU A 59 27.55 -5.95 46.81
CA GLU A 59 28.20 -5.51 48.07
C GLU A 59 28.33 -3.98 48.22
N GLU A 60 28.27 -3.17 47.16
CA GLU A 60 28.46 -1.71 47.28
C GLU A 60 27.18 -0.89 47.59
N ILE A 61 25.98 -1.48 47.58
CA ILE A 61 24.71 -0.72 47.78
C ILE A 61 24.14 -0.89 49.21
N LYS A 62 24.84 -1.61 50.11
CA LYS A 62 24.36 -1.82 51.50
C LYS A 62 24.94 -0.89 52.55
N GLU A 63 25.82 0.05 52.22
CA GLU A 63 26.42 0.95 53.24
C GLU A 63 25.93 2.41 53.25
N GLU A 64 25.17 2.91 52.27
CA GLU A 64 24.73 4.33 52.26
C GLU A 64 23.24 4.55 52.61
N LYS A 65 22.60 3.64 53.34
CA LYS A 65 21.27 3.90 53.95
C LYS A 65 21.24 3.64 55.44
N LYS A 66 22.04 4.42 56.18
CA LYS A 66 21.82 4.73 57.60
C LYS A 66 22.26 6.16 57.90
N SER A 67 21.37 7.14 57.73
CA SER A 67 21.16 8.23 58.68
C SER A 67 20.10 9.24 58.20
N SER A 68 19.22 9.58 59.16
CA SER A 68 18.44 10.83 59.31
C SER A 68 17.42 11.26 58.25
N SER A 69 16.19 10.86 58.55
CA SER A 69 14.96 11.66 58.71
C SER A 69 15.00 13.22 58.69
N ALA A 70 13.90 13.76 58.12
CA ALA A 70 13.02 14.85 58.61
C ALA A 70 13.16 16.31 58.10
N GLN A 71 11.97 16.83 57.73
CA GLN A 71 11.44 18.21 57.75
C GLN A 71 11.62 19.20 56.58
N GLN A 72 10.44 19.54 56.00
CA GLN A 72 9.83 20.86 55.67
C GLN A 72 10.40 21.82 54.60
N ASP A 73 9.47 22.14 53.69
CA ASP A 73 9.07 23.44 53.11
C ASP A 73 10.00 24.33 52.24
N GLU A 74 9.33 24.85 51.20
CA GLU A 74 9.54 26.07 50.39
C GLU A 74 10.60 26.13 49.26
N THR A 75 10.05 26.24 48.04
CA THR A 75 10.45 27.09 46.89
C THR A 75 11.90 27.56 46.76
N TYR A 76 12.55 27.20 45.64
CA TYR A 76 13.16 28.15 44.70
C TYR A 76 13.61 27.40 43.42
N GLU A 77 13.33 28.02 42.27
CA GLU A 77 13.79 27.56 40.95
C GLU A 77 15.31 27.52 40.87
N SER A 78 15.87 26.42 40.36
CA SER A 78 17.23 26.39 39.82
C SER A 78 17.22 25.68 38.47
N GLU A 79 17.42 26.46 37.41
CA GLU A 79 17.65 26.01 36.05
C GLU A 79 18.95 25.19 35.96
N ILE A 80 18.83 23.91 35.62
CA ILE A 80 19.96 23.08 35.20
C ILE A 80 20.09 23.21 33.68
N ARG A 81 21.08 23.96 33.22
CA ARG A 81 21.57 23.92 31.83
C ARG A 81 22.27 22.59 31.60
N ILE A 82 21.76 21.76 30.70
CA ILE A 82 22.45 20.57 30.22
C ILE A 82 23.33 20.97 29.04
N ASP A 83 24.63 20.72 29.16
CA ASP A 83 25.64 20.93 28.12
C ASP A 83 25.51 19.82 27.05
N GLU A 84 25.20 20.21 25.81
CA GLU A 84 24.96 19.33 24.66
C GLU A 84 26.17 18.44 24.33
N SER A 85 27.37 18.81 24.78
CA SER A 85 28.60 18.08 24.53
C SER A 85 28.68 16.73 25.27
N LYS A 86 28.18 16.64 26.52
CA LYS A 86 28.20 15.40 27.32
C LYS A 86 27.30 14.29 26.77
N LYS A 87 26.13 14.67 26.23
CA LYS A 87 25.16 13.71 25.69
C LYS A 87 25.63 13.07 24.38
N ILE A 88 26.43 13.81 23.60
CA ILE A 88 27.08 13.30 22.39
C ILE A 88 28.22 12.35 22.76
N GLU A 89 28.95 12.61 23.85
CA GLU A 89 29.99 11.68 24.35
C GLU A 89 29.39 10.38 24.92
N GLU A 90 28.28 10.45 25.66
CA GLU A 90 27.56 9.26 26.15
C GLU A 90 27.03 8.38 25.01
N LEU A 91 26.51 8.99 23.94
CA LEU A 91 26.04 8.25 22.77
C LEU A 91 27.19 7.63 21.95
N LYS A 92 28.34 8.31 21.89
CA LYS A 92 29.57 7.75 21.30
C LYS A 92 30.16 6.62 22.13
N ALA A 93 30.07 6.70 23.46
CA ALA A 93 30.48 5.62 24.36
C ALA A 93 29.61 4.36 24.20
N LEU A 94 28.37 4.50 23.71
CA LEU A 94 27.48 3.40 23.34
C LEU A 94 27.66 2.93 21.87
N GLY A 95 28.68 3.42 21.16
CA GLY A 95 29.02 3.00 19.79
C GLY A 95 28.16 3.61 18.69
N ILE A 96 27.34 4.62 19.00
CA ILE A 96 26.43 5.26 18.04
C ILE A 96 27.09 6.50 17.44
N ASN A 97 27.51 6.42 16.18
CA ASN A 97 27.98 7.59 15.42
C ASN A 97 26.79 8.30 14.76
N VAL A 98 26.39 9.43 15.34
CA VAL A 98 25.31 10.27 14.79
C VAL A 98 25.88 11.21 13.73
N VAL A 99 25.57 10.97 12.46
CA VAL A 99 25.82 11.90 11.35
C VAL A 99 24.51 12.16 10.62
N GLY A 100 23.77 13.18 11.05
CA GLY A 100 22.50 13.56 10.43
C GLY A 100 21.74 14.64 11.21
N LYS A 101 21.07 15.54 10.49
CA LYS A 101 20.37 16.72 11.01
C LYS A 101 19.09 16.33 11.77
N ILE A 102 18.95 16.78 13.01
CA ILE A 102 17.70 16.75 13.76
C ILE A 102 16.78 17.85 13.21
N ASP A 103 15.53 17.50 12.95
CA ASP A 103 14.50 18.41 12.46
C ASP A 103 13.94 19.24 13.62
N LEU A 104 14.36 20.51 13.70
CA LEU A 104 14.14 21.41 14.84
C LEU A 104 12.75 22.07 14.84
N ASP A 105 11.93 21.84 13.81
CA ASP A 105 10.61 22.46 13.65
C ASP A 105 9.54 21.90 14.62
N LYS A 106 9.90 20.94 15.49
CA LYS A 106 9.00 20.34 16.49
C LYS A 106 9.30 20.72 17.95
N ILE A 107 10.19 21.68 18.20
CA ILE A 107 10.47 22.16 19.57
C ILE A 107 9.94 23.60 19.70
N PRO A 108 8.98 23.88 20.60
CA PRO A 108 8.46 25.22 20.77
C PRO A 108 9.50 26.04 21.54
N ASN A 109 10.06 27.10 20.93
CA ASN A 109 10.94 28.00 21.66
C ASN A 109 10.56 29.48 21.56
N LYS A 110 10.35 30.05 22.75
CA LYS A 110 10.21 31.48 23.05
C LYS A 110 11.55 32.21 22.85
N ARG A 111 11.45 33.32 22.11
CA ARG A 111 12.26 34.54 22.02
C ARG A 111 13.63 34.63 22.75
N SER A 112 14.65 34.74 21.91
CA SER A 112 15.77 35.71 21.82
C SER A 112 16.21 36.59 23.01
N THR A 113 17.54 36.69 23.18
CA THR A 113 18.25 37.93 23.58
C THR A 113 19.48 38.19 22.70
N ILE A 114 19.76 39.48 22.53
CA ILE A 114 20.64 40.12 21.55
C ILE A 114 22.10 40.12 22.04
N HIS A 115 23.01 39.64 21.19
CA HIS A 115 24.41 40.06 21.18
C HIS A 115 24.74 40.43 19.74
N SER A 116 25.29 41.63 19.51
CA SER A 116 25.62 42.15 18.18
C SER A 116 26.80 41.35 17.58
N GLN A 117 26.51 40.18 17.05
CA GLN A 117 27.45 39.43 16.23
C GLN A 117 27.63 40.19 14.91
N LYS A 118 28.87 40.61 14.62
CA LYS A 118 29.25 41.15 13.32
C LYS A 118 28.81 40.16 12.24
N LYS A 119 27.92 40.59 11.34
CA LYS A 119 27.47 39.77 10.21
C LYS A 119 28.62 39.63 9.20
N PHE A 120 28.83 38.41 8.75
CA PHE A 120 29.79 38.08 7.69
C PHE A 120 29.08 37.40 6.53
N TYR A 121 29.52 37.71 5.31
CA TYR A 121 28.97 37.18 4.07
C TYR A 121 30.01 36.32 3.37
N ARG A 122 29.62 35.13 2.90
CA ARG A 122 30.52 34.28 2.10
C ARG A 122 30.50 34.73 0.64
N ILE A 123 31.67 34.89 0.03
CA ILE A 123 31.75 35.38 -1.36
C ILE A 123 31.11 34.44 -2.38
N GLY A 124 31.09 33.12 -2.13
CA GLY A 124 30.37 32.16 -2.99
C GLY A 124 28.85 32.27 -2.89
N LYS A 125 28.31 32.83 -1.80
CA LYS A 125 26.89 33.18 -1.72
C LYS A 125 26.62 34.47 -2.49
N ILE A 126 27.46 35.49 -2.31
CA ILE A 126 27.36 36.77 -3.03
C ILE A 126 27.44 36.56 -4.55
N SER A 127 28.37 35.72 -5.01
CA SER A 127 28.52 35.37 -6.42
C SER A 127 27.25 34.79 -7.04
N ARG A 128 26.54 33.92 -6.30
CA ARG A 128 25.26 33.36 -6.74
C ARG A 128 24.14 34.39 -6.68
N ASP A 129 24.03 35.12 -5.57
CA ASP A 129 22.95 36.09 -5.35
C ASP A 129 23.00 37.27 -6.34
N LEU A 130 24.19 37.64 -6.83
CA LEU A 130 24.40 38.76 -7.76
C LEU A 130 24.69 38.32 -9.20
N GLU A 131 24.78 37.01 -9.47
CA GLU A 131 25.12 36.40 -10.77
C GLU A 131 26.45 36.95 -11.35
N ILE A 132 27.51 36.96 -10.54
CA ILE A 132 28.84 37.46 -10.90
C ILE A 132 29.91 36.44 -10.52
N SER A 133 31.02 36.40 -11.26
CA SER A 133 32.11 35.47 -10.95
C SER A 133 32.85 35.86 -9.65
N ILE A 134 33.35 34.87 -8.92
CA ILE A 134 34.17 35.09 -7.72
C ILE A 134 35.42 35.91 -8.05
N LYS A 135 36.03 35.68 -9.22
CA LYS A 135 37.18 36.45 -9.73
C LYS A 135 36.88 37.95 -9.76
N TYR A 136 35.72 38.30 -10.28
CA TYR A 136 35.28 39.69 -10.39
C TYR A 136 35.01 40.31 -9.01
N ILE A 137 34.46 39.55 -8.04
CA ILE A 137 34.31 40.01 -6.64
C ILE A 137 35.67 40.32 -6.02
N VAL A 138 36.66 39.44 -6.21
CA VAL A 138 38.02 39.61 -5.68
C VAL A 138 38.70 40.84 -6.28
N GLU A 139 38.58 41.04 -7.59
CA GLU A 139 39.13 42.20 -8.29
C GLU A 139 38.51 43.52 -7.80
N LYS A 140 37.18 43.58 -7.65
CA LYS A 140 36.47 44.77 -7.16
C LYS A 140 36.74 45.05 -5.68
N SER A 141 36.98 44.02 -4.88
CA SER A 141 37.37 44.19 -3.47
C SER A 141 38.76 44.81 -3.36
N SER A 142 39.70 44.40 -4.22
CA SER A 142 41.03 45.00 -4.29
C SER A 142 40.99 46.49 -4.66
N LEU A 143 40.08 46.89 -5.56
CA LEU A 143 39.86 48.31 -5.89
C LEU A 143 39.30 49.13 -4.72
N LEU A 144 38.62 48.48 -3.77
CA LEU A 144 38.15 49.07 -2.52
C LEU A 144 39.22 49.04 -1.40
N GLY A 145 40.45 48.56 -1.70
CA GLY A 145 41.55 48.48 -0.75
C GLY A 145 41.54 47.23 0.13
N GLU A 146 40.66 46.25 -0.13
CA GLU A 146 40.59 45.01 0.64
C GLU A 146 41.03 43.80 -0.20
N THR A 147 42.10 43.12 0.25
CA THR A 147 42.58 41.89 -0.37
C THR A 147 41.83 40.68 0.19
N ILE A 148 41.03 40.02 -0.64
CA ILE A 148 40.27 38.82 -0.27
C ILE A 148 40.72 37.60 -1.08
N SER A 149 40.70 36.41 -0.45
CA SER A 149 41.07 35.16 -1.11
C SER A 149 40.01 34.72 -2.12
N HIS A 150 40.45 34.15 -3.26
CA HIS A 150 39.62 33.55 -4.31
C HIS A 150 39.01 32.18 -3.89
N ASN A 151 38.59 32.05 -2.64
CA ASN A 151 37.92 30.86 -2.10
C ASN A 151 36.43 31.17 -1.85
N PRO A 152 35.47 30.39 -2.38
CA PRO A 152 34.03 30.64 -2.18
C PRO A 152 33.59 30.72 -0.71
N ASN A 153 34.37 30.14 0.21
CA ASN A 153 34.10 30.18 1.65
C ASN A 153 34.73 31.38 2.38
N THR A 154 35.50 32.23 1.69
CA THR A 154 36.03 33.48 2.26
C THR A 154 34.87 34.32 2.76
N LYS A 155 34.98 34.77 4.02
CA LYS A 155 34.01 35.65 4.69
C LYS A 155 34.45 37.10 4.55
N ILE A 156 33.54 37.97 4.12
CA ILE A 156 33.73 39.41 4.09
C ILE A 156 32.80 40.12 5.07
N SER A 157 33.18 41.30 5.52
CA SER A 157 32.38 42.15 6.40
C SER A 157 31.11 42.64 5.69
N GLU A 158 30.07 42.96 6.45
CA GLU A 158 28.85 43.59 5.94
C GLU A 158 29.15 44.93 5.22
N GLU A 159 30.14 45.67 5.71
CA GLU A 159 30.55 46.94 5.11
C GLU A 159 31.14 46.75 3.70
N LEU A 160 32.06 45.80 3.53
CA LEU A 160 32.64 45.51 2.21
C LEU A 160 31.57 44.97 1.24
N PHE A 161 30.65 44.14 1.74
CA PHE A 161 29.54 43.63 0.94
C PHE A 161 28.64 44.76 0.39
N LEU A 162 28.29 45.75 1.23
CA LEU A 162 27.48 46.89 0.80
C LEU A 162 28.18 47.74 -0.27
N LYS A 163 29.48 48.01 -0.08
CA LYS A 163 30.30 48.76 -1.06
C LYS A 163 30.38 48.03 -2.40
N LEU A 164 30.60 46.71 -2.39
CA LEU A 164 30.61 45.88 -3.61
C LEU A 164 29.26 45.92 -4.32
N LYS A 165 28.16 45.81 -3.57
CA LYS A 165 26.81 45.85 -4.13
C LYS A 165 26.57 47.18 -4.87
N GLU A 166 26.91 48.31 -4.26
CA GLU A 166 26.74 49.62 -4.90
C GLU A 166 27.55 49.79 -6.18
N LEU A 167 28.82 49.37 -6.19
CA LEU A 167 29.67 49.46 -7.39
C LEU A 167 29.10 48.65 -8.56
N ILE A 168 28.65 47.42 -8.27
CA ILE A 168 28.12 46.50 -9.30
C ILE A 168 26.80 47.03 -9.86
N PHE A 169 25.96 47.67 -9.02
CA PHE A 169 24.72 48.29 -9.48
C PHE A 169 24.95 49.53 -10.36
N LYS A 170 26.03 50.29 -10.13
CA LYS A 170 26.40 51.43 -11.00
C LYS A 170 26.87 50.95 -12.37
N GLU A 171 27.76 49.96 -12.43
CA GLU A 171 28.25 49.42 -13.71
C GLU A 171 27.12 48.79 -14.55
N LYS A 172 26.17 48.07 -13.92
CA LYS A 172 24.99 47.52 -14.63
C LYS A 172 24.03 48.59 -15.18
N LYS A 173 24.09 49.85 -14.72
CA LYS A 173 23.32 50.96 -15.30
C LYS A 173 24.01 51.56 -16.52
N ASP A 174 25.33 51.63 -16.51
CA ASP A 174 26.11 52.27 -17.58
C ASP A 174 26.24 51.37 -18.83
N ASP A 175 26.28 50.04 -18.64
CA ASP A 175 26.30 49.03 -19.73
C ASP A 175 25.02 48.98 -20.59
N LYS A 176 23.92 49.63 -20.16
CA LYS A 176 22.65 49.65 -20.91
C LYS A 176 22.61 50.66 -22.05
N SER A 177 23.62 51.51 -22.22
CA SER A 177 23.61 52.58 -23.24
C SER A 177 24.28 52.21 -24.57
N SER A 178 24.98 51.08 -24.69
CA SER A 178 25.82 50.81 -25.87
C SER A 178 25.80 49.35 -26.34
N LYS A 179 24.63 48.82 -26.72
CA LYS A 179 24.55 47.73 -27.71
C LYS A 179 23.39 47.98 -28.67
N LYS A 180 23.71 48.56 -29.83
CA LYS A 180 22.88 48.47 -31.04
C LYS A 180 23.25 47.16 -31.74
N ASP A 181 22.26 46.33 -32.09
CA ASP A 181 22.44 45.38 -33.19
C ASP A 181 21.13 44.82 -33.83
N VAL A 182 21.20 44.79 -35.17
CA VAL A 182 20.64 43.91 -36.21
C VAL A 182 19.12 43.69 -36.40
N LEU A 183 18.23 43.77 -35.40
CA LEU A 183 16.80 43.41 -35.62
C LEU A 183 15.76 44.52 -35.39
N GLY A 184 16.19 45.77 -35.17
CA GLY A 184 15.27 46.92 -35.07
C GLY A 184 14.36 46.96 -33.84
N ILE A 185 14.45 45.98 -32.92
CA ILE A 185 13.67 45.94 -31.68
C ILE A 185 14.58 46.25 -30.49
N LYS A 186 14.37 47.41 -29.86
CA LYS A 186 14.96 47.70 -28.54
C LYS A 186 14.27 46.82 -27.48
N MET A 187 14.99 45.81 -26.99
CA MET A 187 14.49 44.90 -25.95
C MET A 187 14.50 45.58 -24.58
N ASN A 188 13.39 46.21 -24.19
CA ASN A 188 13.28 46.98 -22.96
C ASN A 188 12.28 46.38 -21.94
N SER A 189 11.54 45.31 -22.25
CA SER A 189 10.55 44.72 -21.33
C SER A 189 10.35 43.21 -21.48
N LEU A 190 9.93 42.55 -20.38
CA LEU A 190 9.54 41.13 -20.35
C LEU A 190 8.41 40.81 -21.35
N GLU A 191 7.53 41.77 -21.60
CA GLU A 191 6.40 41.61 -22.50
C GLU A 191 6.82 41.51 -23.97
N GLN A 192 7.86 42.26 -24.37
CA GLN A 192 8.44 42.16 -25.70
C GLN A 192 9.13 40.81 -25.95
N LEU A 193 9.69 40.20 -24.90
CA LEU A 193 10.25 38.84 -25.00
C LEU A 193 9.16 37.78 -25.19
N LYS A 194 7.99 37.93 -24.53
CA LYS A 194 6.84 37.06 -24.77
C LYS A 194 6.32 37.18 -26.20
N GLN A 195 6.15 38.41 -26.69
CA GLN A 195 5.71 38.67 -28.06
C GLN A 195 6.68 38.11 -29.11
N LEU A 196 7.99 38.25 -28.87
CA LEU A 196 9.00 37.64 -29.73
C LEU A 196 8.91 36.12 -29.71
N LYS A 197 8.73 35.51 -28.54
CA LYS A 197 8.57 34.06 -28.38
C LYS A 197 7.31 33.55 -29.08
N GLU A 198 6.19 34.27 -28.96
CA GLU A 198 4.95 33.95 -29.66
C GLU A 198 5.13 34.02 -31.16
N LYS A 199 5.80 35.06 -31.67
CA LYS A 199 6.09 35.18 -33.09
C LYS A 199 6.97 34.03 -33.60
N ILE A 200 8.03 33.67 -32.86
CA ILE A 200 8.89 32.52 -33.19
C ILE A 200 8.06 31.22 -33.24
N ASN A 201 7.14 31.03 -32.29
CA ASN A 201 6.29 29.84 -32.29
C ASN A 201 5.37 29.79 -33.52
N VAL A 202 4.73 30.90 -33.88
CA VAL A 202 3.88 30.99 -35.08
C VAL A 202 4.69 30.70 -36.34
N ASP A 203 5.91 31.24 -36.43
CA ASP A 203 6.81 30.99 -37.55
C ASP A 203 7.23 29.50 -37.63
N ILE A 204 7.42 28.82 -36.49
CA ILE A 204 7.70 27.37 -36.44
C ILE A 204 6.47 26.54 -36.80
N GLU A 205 5.28 26.94 -36.37
CA GLU A 205 4.02 26.22 -36.66
C GLU A 205 3.73 26.13 -38.16
N GLU A 206 4.11 27.15 -38.92
CA GLU A 206 3.96 27.19 -40.38
C GLU A 206 5.09 26.47 -41.13
N GLN A 207 6.17 26.07 -40.46
CA GLN A 207 7.25 25.30 -41.08
C GLN A 207 6.82 23.86 -41.37
N LEU A 208 7.35 23.34 -42.48
CA LEU A 208 7.18 21.95 -42.89
C LEU A 208 8.25 21.09 -42.21
N ILE A 209 7.87 19.94 -41.65
CA ILE A 209 8.87 18.92 -41.31
C ILE A 209 9.35 18.30 -42.62
N PRO A 210 10.62 18.50 -43.01
CA PRO A 210 11.11 18.06 -44.30
C PRO A 210 11.24 16.53 -44.33
N ALA A 211 11.03 15.97 -45.51
CA ALA A 211 11.37 14.57 -45.75
C ALA A 211 12.87 14.35 -45.54
N ASN A 212 13.21 13.23 -44.92
CA ASN A 212 14.59 12.79 -44.73
C ASN A 212 14.86 11.40 -45.32
N ALA A 213 13.85 10.79 -45.93
CA ALA A 213 13.98 9.52 -46.63
C ALA A 213 12.93 9.36 -47.73
N THR A 214 13.15 8.37 -48.61
CA THR A 214 12.26 8.00 -49.72
C THR A 214 11.97 6.51 -49.68
N ILE A 215 10.69 6.13 -49.78
CA ILE A 215 10.28 4.73 -49.86
C ILE A 215 10.70 4.16 -51.22
N ILE A 216 11.49 3.07 -51.21
CA ILE A 216 12.02 2.46 -52.44
C ILE A 216 11.36 1.14 -52.81
N ARG A 217 10.86 0.39 -51.83
CA ARG A 217 10.17 -0.88 -52.02
C ARG A 217 9.32 -1.21 -50.81
N TYR A 218 8.19 -1.84 -51.01
CA TYR A 218 7.34 -2.36 -49.94
C TYR A 218 6.66 -3.65 -50.41
N GLY A 219 6.24 -4.48 -49.45
CA GLY A 219 5.69 -5.80 -49.76
C GLY A 219 4.36 -6.05 -49.06
N HIS A 220 3.59 -6.97 -49.63
CA HIS A 220 2.31 -7.48 -49.11
C HIS A 220 2.35 -8.03 -47.68
N LYS A 221 3.53 -8.24 -47.11
CA LYS A 221 3.75 -8.79 -45.77
C LYS A 221 3.81 -7.70 -44.69
N GLY A 222 3.40 -6.47 -44.99
CA GLY A 222 3.31 -5.38 -44.01
C GLY A 222 4.65 -4.77 -43.62
N PHE A 223 5.61 -4.73 -44.55
CA PHE A 223 6.91 -4.09 -44.34
C PHE A 223 7.42 -3.43 -45.62
N GLY A 224 8.39 -2.54 -45.49
CA GLY A 224 9.06 -1.90 -46.61
C GLY A 224 10.49 -1.47 -46.30
N TYR A 225 11.09 -0.80 -47.27
CA TYR A 225 12.41 -0.21 -47.18
C TYR A 225 12.39 1.21 -47.71
N LEU A 226 13.20 2.05 -47.09
CA LEU A 226 13.43 3.43 -47.49
C LEU A 226 14.93 3.72 -47.55
N ILE A 227 15.31 4.67 -48.39
CA ILE A 227 16.67 5.20 -48.45
C ILE A 227 16.70 6.59 -47.84
N ASP A 228 17.74 6.88 -47.08
CA ASP A 228 18.01 8.24 -46.62
C ASP A 228 18.72 9.07 -47.70
N ASN A 229 19.06 10.32 -47.38
CA ASN A 229 19.79 11.21 -48.29
C ASN A 229 21.23 10.76 -48.58
N ALA A 230 21.76 9.80 -47.82
CA ALA A 230 23.09 9.21 -48.02
C ALA A 230 23.01 7.85 -48.75
N GLU A 231 21.86 7.53 -49.36
CA GLU A 231 21.58 6.28 -50.07
C GLU A 231 21.71 5.03 -49.18
N THR A 232 21.50 5.18 -47.87
CA THR A 232 21.56 4.07 -46.92
C THR A 232 20.18 3.41 -46.79
N ASP A 233 20.14 2.08 -46.95
CA ASP A 233 18.92 1.26 -46.87
C ASP A 233 18.46 1.06 -45.42
N TYR A 234 17.23 1.44 -45.12
CA TYR A 234 16.55 1.21 -43.84
C TYR A 234 15.31 0.35 -44.03
N TYR A 235 15.11 -0.58 -43.10
CA TYR A 235 13.90 -1.40 -43.02
C TYR A 235 12.81 -0.71 -42.18
N PHE A 236 11.54 -0.87 -42.53
CA PHE A 236 10.43 -0.47 -41.66
C PHE A 236 9.26 -1.47 -41.71
N SER A 237 8.53 -1.59 -40.61
CA SER A 237 7.24 -2.28 -40.55
C SER A 237 6.09 -1.30 -40.78
N PHE A 238 4.95 -1.76 -41.30
CA PHE A 238 3.75 -0.92 -41.41
C PHE A 238 3.25 -0.47 -40.03
N SER A 239 3.56 -1.21 -38.97
CA SER A 239 3.30 -0.79 -37.58
C SER A 239 4.08 0.47 -37.17
N ASP A 240 5.17 0.78 -37.88
CA ASP A 240 6.02 1.94 -37.59
C ASP A 240 5.57 3.21 -38.36
N VAL A 241 4.56 3.07 -39.22
CA VAL A 241 3.94 4.17 -39.97
C VAL A 241 2.84 4.78 -39.12
N LEU A 242 2.97 6.05 -38.80
CA LEU A 242 2.03 6.75 -37.91
C LEU A 242 0.95 7.53 -38.67
N ASP A 243 1.18 7.77 -39.97
CA ASP A 243 0.29 8.54 -40.84
C ASP A 243 -0.71 7.61 -41.55
N LEU A 244 -2.00 7.84 -41.34
CA LEU A 244 -3.07 7.03 -41.94
C LEU A 244 -3.12 7.19 -43.47
N ASP A 245 -2.82 8.39 -43.98
CA ASP A 245 -2.82 8.64 -45.43
C ASP A 245 -1.70 7.83 -46.08
N LEU A 246 -0.54 7.76 -45.43
CA LEU A 246 0.59 6.94 -45.88
C LEU A 246 0.30 5.44 -45.77
N LEU A 247 -0.37 5.00 -44.70
CA LEU A 247 -0.80 3.61 -44.57
C LEU A 247 -1.77 3.21 -45.69
N ASN A 248 -2.70 4.09 -46.05
CA ASN A 248 -3.61 3.86 -47.17
C ASN A 248 -2.84 3.76 -48.49
N LEU A 249 -1.88 4.67 -48.73
CA LEU A 249 -1.01 4.65 -49.90
C LEU A 249 -0.20 3.35 -50.01
N LEU A 250 0.33 2.86 -48.88
CA LEU A 250 1.08 1.61 -48.78
C LEU A 250 0.21 0.35 -48.97
N GLY A 251 -1.11 0.48 -48.87
CA GLY A 251 -2.07 -0.57 -49.18
C GLY A 251 -2.21 -0.84 -50.69
N ASP A 252 -1.89 0.14 -51.53
CA ASP A 252 -2.00 0.06 -52.99
C ASP A 252 -0.64 -0.27 -53.62
N ILE A 253 -0.52 -1.49 -54.17
CA ILE A 253 0.72 -2.22 -54.53
C ILE A 253 1.74 -1.47 -55.41
N ASN A 254 1.39 -0.35 -56.04
CA ASN A 254 2.31 0.41 -56.90
C ASN A 254 2.30 1.93 -56.68
N GLN A 255 1.71 2.44 -55.58
CA GLN A 255 1.57 3.89 -55.39
C GLN A 255 2.57 4.51 -54.42
N ALA A 256 3.13 3.74 -53.48
CA ALA A 256 3.98 4.30 -52.43
C ALA A 256 5.48 4.39 -52.78
N GLU A 257 5.95 3.79 -53.87
CA GLU A 257 7.37 3.91 -54.28
C GLU A 257 7.69 5.34 -54.73
N GLY A 258 8.83 5.86 -54.32
CA GLY A 258 9.22 7.25 -54.56
C GLY A 258 8.58 8.25 -53.58
N THR A 259 7.73 7.80 -52.66
CA THR A 259 7.12 8.68 -51.67
C THR A 259 8.17 9.18 -50.67
N GLN A 260 8.29 10.50 -50.58
CA GLN A 260 9.14 11.16 -49.61
C GLN A 260 8.47 11.19 -48.24
N VAL A 261 9.22 10.82 -47.20
CA VAL A 261 8.72 10.67 -45.83
C VAL A 261 9.65 11.33 -44.83
N ALA A 262 9.07 11.76 -43.70
CA ALA A 262 9.81 12.14 -42.51
C ALA A 262 9.76 10.99 -41.50
N CYS A 263 10.91 10.59 -40.96
CA CYS A 263 11.01 9.45 -40.06
C CYS A 263 12.23 9.54 -39.13
N LYS A 264 12.30 8.63 -38.16
CA LYS A 264 13.45 8.46 -37.27
C LYS A 264 14.25 7.24 -37.70
N LEU A 265 15.54 7.47 -37.99
CA LEU A 265 16.46 6.45 -38.49
C LEU A 265 17.37 5.95 -37.34
N TYR A 266 17.41 4.64 -37.13
CA TYR A 266 18.15 4.01 -36.03
C TYR A 266 18.92 2.77 -36.48
N SER A 267 19.88 2.35 -35.66
CA SER A 267 20.53 1.02 -35.75
C SER A 267 20.21 0.20 -34.52
N ILE A 268 19.47 -0.90 -34.69
CA ILE A 268 19.07 -1.81 -33.62
C ILE A 268 19.72 -3.17 -33.86
N LYS A 269 20.66 -3.56 -32.98
CA LYS A 269 21.41 -4.82 -33.08
C LYS A 269 22.07 -5.03 -34.46
N GLY A 270 22.61 -3.95 -35.03
CA GLY A 270 23.25 -3.97 -36.36
C GLY A 270 22.30 -3.94 -37.54
N ARG A 271 20.98 -3.83 -37.32
CA ARG A 271 19.99 -3.62 -38.38
C ARG A 271 19.58 -2.16 -38.45
N LEU A 272 19.58 -1.59 -39.64
CA LEU A 272 19.10 -0.24 -39.91
C LEU A 272 17.58 -0.25 -40.01
N VAL A 273 16.92 0.48 -39.11
CA VAL A 273 15.46 0.51 -38.99
C VAL A 273 14.98 1.94 -38.98
N ALA A 274 13.91 2.20 -39.73
CA ALA A 274 13.18 3.45 -39.70
C ALA A 274 11.88 3.28 -38.92
N THR A 275 11.58 4.27 -38.08
CA THR A 275 10.36 4.30 -37.28
C THR A 275 9.72 5.68 -37.33
N HIS A 276 8.50 5.80 -36.80
CA HIS A 276 7.78 7.07 -36.73
C HIS A 276 7.56 7.71 -38.11
N ILE A 277 7.19 6.90 -39.10
CA ILE A 277 7.16 7.33 -40.50
C ILE A 277 5.86 8.09 -40.77
N ILE A 278 5.99 9.30 -41.30
CA ILE A 278 4.87 10.16 -41.69
C ILE A 278 5.12 10.85 -43.04
N LEU A 279 4.06 11.37 -43.64
CA LEU A 279 4.21 12.31 -44.75
C LEU A 279 4.72 13.67 -44.25
N PRO A 280 5.51 14.40 -45.05
CA PRO A 280 5.90 15.77 -44.75
C PRO A 280 4.66 16.64 -44.52
N LYS A 281 4.52 17.15 -43.30
CA LYS A 281 3.37 17.95 -42.86
C LYS A 281 3.86 19.18 -42.09
N LYS A 282 3.06 20.24 -42.11
CA LYS A 282 3.33 21.44 -41.31
C LYS A 282 3.22 21.12 -39.82
N VAL A 283 4.07 21.73 -39.01
CA VAL A 283 4.08 21.52 -37.55
C VAL A 283 2.69 21.73 -36.94
N LYS A 284 1.94 22.75 -37.39
CA LYS A 284 0.57 23.00 -36.89
C LYS A 284 -0.38 21.82 -37.07
N TYR A 285 -0.29 21.08 -38.17
CA TYR A 285 -1.18 19.93 -38.41
C TYR A 285 -0.78 18.75 -37.53
N LEU A 286 0.53 18.56 -37.31
CA LEU A 286 1.03 17.54 -36.39
C LEU A 286 0.61 17.82 -34.94
N LEU A 287 0.52 19.09 -34.53
CA LEU A 287 -0.02 19.46 -33.22
C LEU A 287 -1.51 19.07 -33.09
N LEU A 288 -2.32 19.30 -34.14
CA LEU A 288 -3.72 18.87 -34.17
C LEU A 288 -3.85 17.34 -34.11
N ASP A 289 -2.98 16.62 -34.81
CA ASP A 289 -2.94 15.15 -34.75
C ASP A 289 -2.62 14.66 -33.33
N ILE A 290 -1.66 15.28 -32.64
CA ILE A 290 -1.34 14.95 -31.23
C ILE A 290 -2.56 15.15 -30.32
N GLU A 291 -3.29 16.24 -30.48
CA GLU A 291 -4.50 16.51 -29.69
C GLU A 291 -5.61 15.50 -29.98
N SER A 292 -5.79 15.14 -31.26
CA SER A 292 -6.74 14.10 -31.69
C SER A 292 -6.39 12.74 -31.09
N TYR A 293 -5.11 12.32 -31.15
CA TYR A 293 -4.65 11.07 -30.54
C TYR A 293 -4.80 11.08 -29.03
N LEU A 294 -4.54 12.21 -28.37
CA LEU A 294 -4.76 12.37 -26.94
C LEU A 294 -6.24 12.23 -26.56
N ALA A 295 -7.15 12.82 -27.33
CA ALA A 295 -8.59 12.69 -27.12
C ALA A 295 -9.07 11.23 -27.29
N ASN A 296 -8.45 10.50 -28.22
CA ASN A 296 -8.72 9.07 -28.46
C ASN A 296 -7.91 8.12 -27.56
N LYS A 297 -7.15 8.64 -26.58
CA LYS A 297 -6.27 7.87 -25.68
C LYS A 297 -5.18 7.03 -26.38
N ASP A 298 -4.82 7.38 -27.61
CA ASP A 298 -3.68 6.80 -28.32
C ASP A 298 -2.39 7.54 -27.91
N PHE A 299 -1.94 7.28 -26.68
CA PHE A 299 -0.81 8.00 -26.09
C PHE A 299 0.51 7.74 -26.83
N GLU A 300 0.70 6.54 -27.38
CA GLU A 300 1.93 6.19 -28.09
C GLU A 300 2.09 7.04 -29.35
N ARG A 301 1.05 7.13 -30.19
CA ARG A 301 1.10 7.99 -31.38
C ARG A 301 1.27 9.46 -30.99
N ALA A 302 0.53 9.95 -30.00
CA ALA A 302 0.68 11.32 -29.52
C ALA A 302 2.12 11.62 -29.05
N LEU A 303 2.75 10.71 -28.32
CA LEU A 303 4.15 10.84 -27.88
C LEU A 303 5.11 10.81 -29.06
N HIS A 304 4.89 9.90 -30.02
CA HIS A 304 5.71 9.76 -31.21
C HIS A 304 5.71 11.01 -32.10
N TYR A 305 4.54 11.58 -32.40
CA TYR A 305 4.43 12.84 -33.14
C TYR A 305 5.10 13.99 -32.39
N SER A 306 4.89 14.09 -31.08
CA SER A 306 5.54 15.13 -30.27
C SER A 306 7.07 15.00 -30.26
N ALA A 307 7.59 13.78 -30.25
CA ALA A 307 9.02 13.51 -30.33
C ALA A 307 9.58 13.90 -31.70
N LEU A 308 8.85 13.60 -32.78
CA LEU A 308 9.28 14.00 -34.12
C LEU A 308 9.38 15.52 -34.27
N ILE A 309 8.39 16.29 -33.82
CA ILE A 309 8.46 17.77 -33.85
C ILE A 309 9.69 18.27 -33.08
N LEU A 310 9.94 17.73 -31.88
CA LEU A 310 11.04 18.16 -31.01
C LEU A 310 12.42 17.74 -31.51
N ASP A 311 12.53 16.73 -32.36
CA ASP A 311 13.80 16.39 -33.02
C ASP A 311 14.23 17.48 -34.01
N TYR A 312 13.28 18.12 -34.71
CA TYR A 312 13.55 19.22 -35.64
C TYR A 312 13.56 20.59 -34.94
N PHE A 313 12.72 20.76 -33.91
CA PHE A 313 12.55 22.00 -33.17
C PHE A 313 12.63 21.75 -31.64
N PRO A 314 13.85 21.54 -31.09
CA PRO A 314 14.02 21.12 -29.70
C PRO A 314 13.41 22.04 -28.63
N ASP A 315 13.41 23.35 -28.90
CA ASP A 315 12.94 24.38 -27.97
C ASP A 315 11.50 24.85 -28.26
N PHE A 316 10.75 24.12 -29.09
CA PHE A 316 9.40 24.49 -29.47
C PHE A 316 8.38 24.25 -28.34
N ASP A 317 8.09 25.32 -27.60
CA ASP A 317 7.25 25.35 -26.40
C ASP A 317 5.92 24.59 -26.52
N PRO A 318 5.11 24.79 -27.59
CA PRO A 318 3.83 24.08 -27.75
C PRO A 318 3.97 22.57 -27.76
N ALA A 319 4.94 22.02 -28.50
CA ALA A 319 5.18 20.58 -28.54
C ALA A 319 5.69 20.05 -27.19
N ILE A 320 6.56 20.80 -26.48
CA ILE A 320 7.02 20.43 -25.13
C ILE A 320 5.82 20.34 -24.16
N ARG A 321 4.91 21.32 -24.20
CA ARG A 321 3.72 21.35 -23.33
C ARG A 321 2.77 20.19 -23.63
N LEU A 322 2.49 19.93 -24.91
CA LEU A 322 1.65 18.81 -25.32
C LEU A 322 2.26 17.46 -24.91
N ARG A 323 3.56 17.25 -25.14
CA ARG A 323 4.25 16.01 -24.71
C ARG A 323 4.16 15.79 -23.20
N LYS A 324 4.28 16.84 -22.39
CA LYS A 324 4.08 16.76 -20.94
C LYS A 324 2.64 16.40 -20.57
N LYS A 325 1.66 16.99 -21.25
CA LYS A 325 0.22 16.70 -21.07
C LYS A 325 -0.09 15.23 -21.40
N VAL A 326 0.40 14.72 -22.53
CA VAL A 326 0.22 13.32 -22.95
C VAL A 326 0.81 12.35 -21.91
N ASN A 327 2.05 12.59 -21.46
CA ASN A 327 2.66 11.77 -20.41
C ASN A 327 1.87 11.78 -19.10
N TYR A 328 1.33 12.94 -18.71
CA TYR A 328 0.51 13.06 -17.51
C TYR A 328 -0.77 12.23 -17.61
N GLU A 329 -1.52 12.34 -18.72
CA GLU A 329 -2.75 11.56 -18.92
C GLU A 329 -2.47 10.05 -19.03
N LYS A 330 -1.38 9.64 -19.70
CA LYS A 330 -0.95 8.24 -19.76
C LYS A 330 -0.69 7.66 -18.36
N ILE A 331 0.10 8.36 -17.54
CA ILE A 331 0.40 7.92 -16.16
C ILE A 331 -0.88 7.88 -15.30
N LYS A 332 -1.79 8.82 -15.51
CA LYS A 332 -3.06 8.86 -14.79
C LYS A 332 -3.93 7.66 -15.13
N GLU A 333 -4.04 7.30 -16.42
CA GLU A 333 -4.78 6.11 -16.86
C GLU A 333 -4.14 4.81 -16.37
N GLU A 334 -2.81 4.69 -16.43
CA GLU A 334 -2.07 3.56 -15.86
C GLU A 334 -2.36 3.39 -14.36
N LYS A 335 -2.37 4.49 -13.59
CA LYS A 335 -2.68 4.47 -12.16
C LYS A 335 -4.13 4.07 -11.86
N GLU A 336 -5.09 4.48 -12.68
CA GLU A 336 -6.48 4.04 -12.52
C GLU A 336 -6.63 2.56 -12.85
N PHE A 337 -5.95 2.09 -13.88
CA PHE A 337 -5.92 0.68 -14.24
C PHE A 337 -5.28 -0.19 -13.13
N ASP A 338 -4.18 0.28 -12.54
CA ASP A 338 -3.56 -0.38 -11.39
C ASP A 338 -4.48 -0.41 -10.17
N LYS A 339 -5.15 0.70 -9.84
CA LYS A 339 -6.16 0.72 -8.77
C LYS A 339 -7.27 -0.30 -9.01
N LEU A 340 -7.69 -0.46 -10.27
CA LEU A 340 -8.69 -1.45 -10.64
C LEU A 340 -8.13 -2.87 -10.40
N ARG A 341 -6.92 -3.16 -10.87
CA ARG A 341 -6.25 -4.46 -10.67
C ARG A 341 -6.05 -4.82 -9.18
N TYR A 342 -5.87 -3.82 -8.32
CA TYR A 342 -5.75 -4.00 -6.87
C TYR A 342 -7.07 -3.75 -6.11
N ALA A 343 -8.21 -3.62 -6.80
CA ALA A 343 -9.48 -3.24 -6.18
C ALA A 343 -9.89 -4.19 -5.04
N TYR A 344 -9.68 -5.50 -5.19
CA TYR A 344 -9.95 -6.46 -4.12
C TYR A 344 -9.08 -6.23 -2.87
N ASN A 345 -7.78 -5.95 -3.05
CA ASN A 345 -6.87 -5.70 -1.93
C ASN A 345 -7.20 -4.36 -1.25
N LEU A 346 -7.55 -3.34 -2.03
CA LEU A 346 -8.03 -2.06 -1.50
C LEU A 346 -9.33 -2.25 -0.72
N ALA A 347 -10.28 -3.05 -1.24
CA ALA A 347 -11.49 -3.38 -0.52
C ALA A 347 -11.20 -4.04 0.84
N LYS A 348 -10.24 -4.97 0.91
CA LYS A 348 -9.82 -5.57 2.19
C LYS A 348 -9.24 -4.55 3.17
N ILE A 349 -8.55 -3.52 2.70
CA ILE A 349 -8.05 -2.42 3.54
C ILE A 349 -9.22 -1.58 4.05
N GLU A 350 -10.18 -1.21 3.19
CA GLU A 350 -11.34 -0.43 3.59
C GLU A 350 -12.28 -1.20 4.54
N LEU A 351 -12.43 -2.51 4.36
CA LEU A 351 -13.12 -3.38 5.32
C LEU A 351 -12.46 -3.34 6.71
N LYS A 352 -11.13 -3.36 6.79
CA LYS A 352 -10.41 -3.23 8.07
C LYS A 352 -10.60 -1.87 8.72
N LYS A 353 -10.78 -0.82 7.92
CA LYS A 353 -11.08 0.54 8.36
C LYS A 353 -12.56 0.75 8.69
N GLN A 354 -13.42 -0.26 8.49
CA GLN A 354 -14.87 -0.16 8.63
C GLN A 354 -15.55 0.81 7.64
N ASN A 355 -14.87 1.13 6.53
CA ASN A 355 -15.43 1.92 5.43
C ASN A 355 -16.20 1.02 4.47
N PHE A 356 -17.40 0.59 4.87
CA PHE A 356 -18.17 -0.42 4.13
C PHE A 356 -18.65 0.04 2.75
N ASP A 357 -18.99 1.32 2.58
CA ASP A 357 -19.47 1.83 1.29
C ASP A 357 -18.38 1.83 0.21
N GLU A 358 -17.17 2.29 0.55
CA GLU A 358 -16.03 2.25 -0.37
C GLU A 358 -15.61 0.80 -0.65
N ALA A 359 -15.65 -0.06 0.38
CA ALA A 359 -15.41 -1.49 0.20
C ALA A 359 -16.40 -2.13 -0.78
N LYS A 360 -17.71 -1.81 -0.70
CA LYS A 360 -18.72 -2.30 -1.65
C LYS A 360 -18.40 -1.89 -3.08
N GLN A 361 -18.04 -0.63 -3.30
CA GLN A 361 -17.68 -0.12 -4.62
C GLN A 361 -16.45 -0.83 -5.19
N LEU A 362 -15.41 -1.00 -4.38
CA LEU A 362 -14.18 -1.68 -4.78
C LEU A 362 -14.38 -3.17 -5.04
N LEU A 363 -15.20 -3.86 -4.23
CA LEU A 363 -15.58 -5.25 -4.48
C LEU A 363 -16.39 -5.38 -5.78
N GLY A 364 -17.34 -4.48 -6.04
CA GLY A 364 -18.09 -4.44 -7.30
C GLY A 364 -17.17 -4.28 -8.52
N LYS A 365 -16.18 -3.38 -8.43
CA LYS A 365 -15.14 -3.22 -9.46
C LYS A 365 -14.33 -4.50 -9.65
N ALA A 366 -13.92 -5.16 -8.56
CA ALA A 366 -13.15 -6.40 -8.62
C ALA A 366 -13.96 -7.56 -9.24
N ILE A 367 -15.27 -7.64 -9.00
CA ILE A 367 -16.15 -8.65 -9.62
C ILE A 367 -16.21 -8.48 -11.15
N ASN A 368 -16.14 -7.24 -11.65
CA ASN A 368 -16.23 -6.93 -13.08
C ASN A 368 -14.93 -7.21 -13.85
N LEU A 369 -13.80 -7.35 -13.16
CA LEU A 369 -12.51 -7.64 -13.79
C LEU A 369 -12.36 -9.08 -14.29
N ASN A 370 -13.26 -9.99 -13.88
CA ASN A 370 -13.22 -11.41 -14.23
C ASN A 370 -11.84 -12.08 -13.98
N ASP A 371 -11.12 -11.61 -12.97
CA ASP A 371 -9.82 -12.12 -12.59
C ASP A 371 -9.93 -13.29 -11.57
N SER A 372 -8.78 -13.75 -11.05
CA SER A 372 -8.74 -14.81 -10.03
C SER A 372 -9.34 -14.42 -8.68
N LYS A 373 -9.60 -13.13 -8.44
CA LYS A 373 -10.18 -12.59 -7.21
C LYS A 373 -11.66 -12.29 -7.33
N SER A 374 -12.23 -12.32 -8.54
CA SER A 374 -13.67 -12.12 -8.82
C SER A 374 -14.58 -12.98 -7.92
N GLU A 375 -14.31 -14.27 -7.77
CA GLU A 375 -15.08 -15.15 -6.88
C GLU A 375 -14.97 -14.72 -5.40
N SER A 376 -13.76 -14.38 -4.95
CA SER A 376 -13.55 -13.94 -3.57
C SER A 376 -14.25 -12.62 -3.29
N ALA A 377 -14.18 -11.68 -4.25
CA ALA A 377 -14.84 -10.39 -4.17
C ALA A 377 -16.38 -10.54 -4.14
N LEU A 378 -16.92 -11.45 -4.96
CA LEU A 378 -18.34 -11.78 -4.99
C LEU A 378 -18.83 -12.32 -3.65
N LYS A 379 -18.11 -13.29 -3.08
CA LYS A 379 -18.44 -13.88 -1.78
C LYS A 379 -18.39 -12.83 -0.67
N GLU A 380 -17.32 -12.03 -0.62
CA GLU A 380 -17.15 -10.99 0.39
C GLU A 380 -18.27 -9.93 0.31
N LEU A 381 -18.64 -9.50 -0.90
CA LEU A 381 -19.72 -8.53 -1.10
C LEU A 381 -21.08 -9.12 -0.69
N ALA A 382 -21.34 -10.38 -1.03
CA ALA A 382 -22.59 -11.05 -0.64
C ALA A 382 -22.70 -11.19 0.89
N TYR A 383 -21.61 -11.53 1.58
CA TYR A 383 -21.59 -11.56 3.05
C TYR A 383 -21.75 -10.17 3.66
N LEU A 384 -21.17 -9.13 3.06
CA LEU A 384 -21.33 -7.77 3.54
C LEU A 384 -22.79 -7.29 3.44
N LEU A 385 -23.46 -7.58 2.31
CA LEU A 385 -24.88 -7.28 2.11
C LEU A 385 -25.76 -8.03 3.12
N GLN A 386 -25.46 -9.31 3.39
CA GLN A 386 -26.15 -10.08 4.43
C GLN A 386 -25.96 -9.46 5.82
N ARG A 387 -24.76 -8.97 6.16
CA ARG A 387 -24.50 -8.29 7.44
C ARG A 387 -25.28 -6.98 7.59
N GLU A 388 -25.54 -6.29 6.49
CA GLU A 388 -26.40 -5.09 6.46
C GLU A 388 -27.90 -5.44 6.49
N GLY A 389 -28.26 -6.73 6.46
CA GLY A 389 -29.64 -7.21 6.45
C GLY A 389 -30.26 -7.31 5.05
N ASP A 390 -29.54 -6.91 4.00
CA ASP A 390 -30.01 -6.96 2.61
C ASP A 390 -29.70 -8.33 1.97
N ILE A 391 -30.35 -9.36 2.49
CA ILE A 391 -30.20 -10.74 2.02
C ILE A 391 -30.69 -10.89 0.57
N ASP A 392 -31.71 -10.12 0.17
CA ASP A 392 -32.27 -10.20 -1.18
C ASP A 392 -31.31 -9.62 -2.23
N ALA A 393 -30.60 -8.52 -1.92
CA ALA A 393 -29.51 -8.04 -2.77
C ALA A 393 -28.35 -9.05 -2.85
N ALA A 394 -27.98 -9.67 -1.73
CA ALA A 394 -26.96 -10.73 -1.72
C ALA A 394 -27.34 -11.91 -2.62
N LEU A 395 -28.60 -12.38 -2.54
CA LEU A 395 -29.13 -13.45 -3.38
C LEU A 395 -29.10 -13.08 -4.87
N ASN A 396 -29.55 -11.88 -5.23
CA ASN A 396 -29.56 -11.40 -6.61
C ASN A 396 -28.14 -11.29 -7.16
N LEU A 397 -27.21 -10.76 -6.36
CA LEU A 397 -25.81 -10.64 -6.71
C LEU A 397 -25.19 -12.00 -7.04
N VAL A 398 -25.41 -13.00 -6.18
CA VAL A 398 -24.87 -14.35 -6.35
C VAL A 398 -25.51 -15.07 -7.55
N LYS A 399 -26.83 -14.97 -7.73
CA LYS A 399 -27.52 -15.58 -8.89
C LYS A 399 -27.01 -15.02 -10.21
N ASN A 400 -26.87 -13.69 -10.29
CA ASN A 400 -26.42 -12.99 -11.50
C ASN A 400 -24.94 -13.22 -11.84
N ASN A 401 -24.14 -13.73 -10.89
CA ASN A 401 -22.71 -14.00 -11.06
C ASN A 401 -22.36 -15.46 -10.74
N SER A 402 -23.31 -16.38 -10.87
CA SER A 402 -23.14 -17.79 -10.50
C SER A 402 -22.05 -18.50 -11.30
N ASP A 403 -21.83 -18.07 -12.54
CA ASP A 403 -20.76 -18.51 -13.45
C ASP A 403 -19.35 -18.19 -12.93
N LYS A 404 -19.23 -17.17 -12.06
CA LYS A 404 -17.95 -16.75 -11.47
C LYS A 404 -17.53 -17.61 -10.28
N ILE A 405 -18.43 -18.41 -9.71
CA ILE A 405 -18.13 -19.27 -8.56
C ILE A 405 -17.59 -20.62 -9.05
N LYS A 406 -16.28 -20.85 -8.87
CA LYS A 406 -15.57 -22.03 -9.37
C LYS A 406 -15.18 -22.99 -8.25
N THR A 407 -14.85 -22.49 -7.06
CA THR A 407 -14.34 -23.33 -5.96
C THR A 407 -15.42 -24.18 -5.29
N SER A 408 -16.67 -23.73 -5.33
CA SER A 408 -17.82 -24.39 -4.69
C SER A 408 -19.01 -24.45 -5.64
N ASP A 409 -19.97 -25.35 -5.38
CA ASP A 409 -21.24 -25.35 -6.12
C ASP A 409 -22.00 -24.04 -5.85
N PRO A 410 -22.33 -23.23 -6.88
CA PRO A 410 -23.07 -21.99 -6.70
C PRO A 410 -24.41 -22.20 -5.97
N ASN A 411 -25.08 -23.33 -6.18
CA ASN A 411 -26.35 -23.64 -5.51
C ASN A 411 -26.16 -23.82 -4.01
N SER A 412 -25.01 -24.36 -3.58
CA SER A 412 -24.69 -24.50 -2.16
C SER A 412 -24.58 -23.13 -1.48
N PHE A 413 -24.02 -22.14 -2.19
CA PHE A 413 -23.88 -20.78 -1.72
C PHE A 413 -25.22 -20.02 -1.72
N ILE A 414 -26.05 -20.20 -2.76
CA ILE A 414 -27.40 -19.63 -2.81
C ILE A 414 -28.29 -20.20 -1.68
N ALA A 415 -28.22 -21.51 -1.46
CA ALA A 415 -28.98 -22.17 -0.39
C ALA A 415 -28.66 -21.58 0.99
N TYR A 416 -27.42 -21.15 1.22
CA TYR A 416 -26.99 -20.59 2.51
C TYR A 416 -27.73 -19.28 2.86
N PHE A 417 -27.95 -18.42 1.87
CA PHE A 417 -28.69 -17.18 2.09
C PHE A 417 -30.18 -17.44 2.36
N TYR A 418 -30.78 -18.45 1.71
CA TYR A 418 -32.16 -18.86 2.02
C TYR A 418 -32.28 -19.49 3.42
N GLU A 419 -31.30 -20.30 3.84
CA GLU A 419 -31.22 -20.83 5.21
C GLU A 419 -31.15 -19.69 6.24
N THR A 420 -30.35 -18.66 5.96
CA THR A 420 -30.25 -17.45 6.82
C THR A 420 -31.60 -16.70 6.89
N LYS A 421 -32.32 -16.61 5.77
CA LYS A 421 -33.68 -16.03 5.71
C LYS A 421 -34.74 -16.91 6.37
N LYS A 422 -34.39 -18.12 6.84
CA LYS A 422 -35.31 -19.17 7.30
C LYS A 422 -36.33 -19.60 6.23
N ASP A 423 -36.05 -19.35 4.96
CA ASP A 423 -36.84 -19.85 3.82
C ASP A 423 -36.31 -21.23 3.42
N TYR A 424 -36.62 -22.22 4.25
CA TYR A 424 -36.13 -23.58 4.09
C TYR A 424 -36.68 -24.28 2.84
N SER A 425 -37.87 -23.88 2.39
CA SER A 425 -38.46 -24.36 1.13
C SER A 425 -37.58 -23.98 -0.06
N SER A 426 -37.20 -22.71 -0.17
CA SER A 426 -36.27 -22.26 -1.21
C SER A 426 -34.89 -22.86 -1.04
N ALA A 427 -34.36 -22.95 0.20
CA ALA A 427 -33.08 -23.57 0.47
C ALA A 427 -33.01 -25.01 -0.09
N MET A 428 -34.04 -25.82 0.17
CA MET A 428 -34.11 -27.20 -0.31
C MET A 428 -34.10 -27.31 -1.85
N LEU A 429 -34.76 -26.39 -2.56
CA LEU A 429 -34.73 -26.36 -4.03
C LEU A 429 -33.30 -26.23 -4.57
N PHE A 430 -32.42 -25.51 -3.88
CA PHE A 430 -31.03 -25.34 -4.26
C PHE A 430 -30.13 -26.45 -3.72
N LEU A 431 -30.32 -26.91 -2.48
CA LEU A 431 -29.56 -28.03 -1.90
C LEU A 431 -29.71 -29.31 -2.73
N ASN A 432 -30.90 -29.58 -3.28
CA ASN A 432 -31.13 -30.74 -4.14
C ASN A 432 -30.41 -30.67 -5.50
N LYS A 433 -29.94 -29.49 -5.90
CA LYS A 433 -29.14 -29.30 -7.12
C LYS A 433 -27.64 -29.44 -6.87
N VAL A 434 -27.21 -29.40 -5.61
CA VAL A 434 -25.80 -29.50 -5.24
C VAL A 434 -25.26 -30.89 -5.55
N LYS A 435 -24.15 -30.96 -6.27
CA LYS A 435 -23.46 -32.22 -6.57
C LYS A 435 -22.17 -32.33 -5.73
N PRO A 436 -22.20 -33.06 -4.59
CA PRO A 436 -21.01 -33.22 -3.76
C PRO A 436 -19.95 -34.04 -4.50
N LYS A 437 -18.70 -33.58 -4.47
CA LYS A 437 -17.54 -34.24 -5.11
C LYS A 437 -16.83 -35.17 -4.15
N THR A 438 -16.92 -34.89 -2.85
CA THR A 438 -16.26 -35.68 -1.81
C THR A 438 -17.27 -36.21 -0.78
N LYS A 439 -16.87 -37.26 -0.06
CA LYS A 439 -17.65 -37.82 1.04
C LYS A 439 -17.96 -36.77 2.13
N ASN A 440 -16.97 -35.95 2.48
CA ASN A 440 -17.15 -34.87 3.47
C ASN A 440 -18.11 -33.79 2.99
N GLU A 441 -18.06 -33.42 1.70
CA GLU A 441 -19.05 -32.51 1.12
C GLU A 441 -20.46 -33.08 1.15
N ASN A 442 -20.60 -34.38 0.90
CA ASN A 442 -21.90 -35.05 1.00
C ASN A 442 -22.44 -35.05 2.43
N ILE A 443 -21.59 -35.32 3.43
CA ILE A 443 -21.96 -35.22 4.85
C ILE A 443 -22.44 -33.81 5.18
N LYS A 444 -21.69 -32.77 4.76
CA LYS A 444 -22.09 -31.36 4.97
C LYS A 444 -23.43 -31.03 4.29
N LEU A 445 -23.64 -31.53 3.07
CA LEU A 445 -24.89 -31.35 2.35
C LEU A 445 -26.07 -32.00 3.09
N GLU A 446 -25.90 -33.24 3.57
CA GLU A 446 -26.96 -33.94 4.30
C GLU A 446 -27.26 -33.31 5.66
N LYS A 447 -26.25 -32.75 6.36
CA LYS A 447 -26.50 -31.94 7.57
C LYS A 447 -27.41 -30.74 7.29
N ARG A 448 -27.12 -30.01 6.21
CA ARG A 448 -27.94 -28.85 5.79
C ARG A 448 -29.34 -29.26 5.35
N LYS A 449 -29.47 -30.36 4.60
CA LYS A 449 -30.78 -30.91 4.22
C LYS A 449 -31.59 -31.33 5.44
N ALA A 450 -30.99 -31.98 6.44
CA ALA A 450 -31.69 -32.36 7.66
C ALA A 450 -32.32 -31.14 8.36
N ILE A 451 -31.57 -30.04 8.46
CA ILE A 451 -32.06 -28.78 9.05
C ILE A 451 -33.17 -28.17 8.21
N ALA A 452 -33.00 -28.11 6.89
CA ALA A 452 -34.00 -27.54 6.01
C ALA A 452 -35.29 -28.39 5.98
N TYR A 453 -35.20 -29.72 6.00
CA TYR A 453 -36.33 -30.63 6.15
C TYR A 453 -37.06 -30.42 7.48
N TRP A 454 -36.33 -30.25 8.57
CA TRP A 454 -36.94 -29.88 9.85
C TRP A 454 -37.68 -28.55 9.78
N GLY A 455 -37.07 -27.53 9.18
CA GLY A 455 -37.67 -26.21 9.01
C GLY A 455 -38.97 -26.21 8.21
N ILE A 456 -39.13 -27.12 7.25
CA ILE A 456 -40.39 -27.33 6.51
C ILE A 456 -41.32 -28.38 7.16
N LYS A 457 -40.98 -28.88 8.35
CA LYS A 457 -41.70 -29.92 9.10
C LYS A 457 -41.81 -31.28 8.41
N ASP A 458 -40.88 -31.58 7.50
CA ASP A 458 -40.74 -32.90 6.88
C ASP A 458 -39.81 -33.79 7.71
N TYR A 459 -40.31 -34.23 8.86
CA TYR A 459 -39.54 -35.00 9.83
C TYR A 459 -39.08 -36.36 9.28
N SER A 460 -39.80 -36.95 8.33
CA SER A 460 -39.43 -38.24 7.72
C SER A 460 -38.15 -38.12 6.91
N ASN A 461 -38.02 -37.08 6.09
CA ASN A 461 -36.81 -36.86 5.31
C ASN A 461 -35.68 -36.25 6.15
N ALA A 462 -35.99 -35.43 7.15
CA ALA A 462 -35.01 -34.99 8.13
C ALA A 462 -34.33 -36.19 8.81
N GLU A 463 -35.12 -37.17 9.26
CA GLU A 463 -34.63 -38.40 9.89
C GLU A 463 -33.64 -39.16 9.00
N LYS A 464 -33.98 -39.35 7.71
CA LYS A 464 -33.11 -40.04 6.75
C LYS A 464 -31.77 -39.36 6.61
N SER A 465 -31.76 -38.03 6.48
CA SER A 465 -30.51 -37.26 6.37
C SER A 465 -29.70 -37.32 7.67
N VAL A 466 -30.34 -37.26 8.85
CA VAL A 466 -29.65 -37.41 10.14
C VAL A 466 -29.04 -38.81 10.30
N LEU A 467 -29.78 -39.87 9.97
CA LEU A 467 -29.27 -41.24 10.01
C LEU A 467 -28.09 -41.44 9.05
N PHE A 468 -28.11 -40.81 7.88
CA PHE A 468 -26.98 -40.81 6.97
C PHE A 468 -25.73 -40.17 7.63
N VAL A 469 -25.88 -39.00 8.25
CA VAL A 469 -24.79 -38.32 8.95
C VAL A 469 -24.24 -39.18 10.09
N LEU A 470 -25.11 -39.74 10.94
CA LEU A 470 -24.70 -40.57 12.08
C LEU A 470 -24.06 -41.89 11.66
N LYS A 471 -24.46 -42.47 10.53
CA LYS A 471 -23.80 -43.65 9.97
C LYS A 471 -22.34 -43.34 9.60
N GLU A 472 -22.08 -42.18 9.04
CA GLU A 472 -20.75 -41.76 8.60
C GLU A 472 -19.92 -41.10 9.72
N GLN A 473 -20.58 -40.47 10.69
CA GLN A 473 -19.99 -39.79 11.85
C GLN A 473 -20.71 -40.21 13.15
N PRO A 474 -20.49 -41.44 13.65
CA PRO A 474 -21.23 -41.98 14.80
C PRO A 474 -21.03 -41.24 16.12
N ASN A 475 -20.00 -40.39 16.21
CA ASN A 475 -19.65 -39.63 17.41
C ASN A 475 -20.19 -38.20 17.40
N GLU A 476 -21.04 -37.84 16.44
CA GLU A 476 -21.57 -36.49 16.34
C GLU A 476 -22.78 -36.26 17.26
N GLU A 477 -22.49 -35.73 18.45
CA GLU A 477 -23.45 -35.58 19.54
C GLU A 477 -24.65 -34.67 19.20
N ALA A 478 -24.40 -33.55 18.51
CA ALA A 478 -25.46 -32.65 18.06
C ALA A 478 -26.50 -33.37 17.18
N PHE A 479 -26.05 -34.24 16.27
CA PHE A 479 -26.94 -35.00 15.39
C PHE A 479 -27.61 -36.19 16.09
N LYS A 480 -27.04 -36.70 17.19
CA LYS A 480 -27.74 -37.69 18.06
C LYS A 480 -28.90 -37.04 18.77
N LYS A 481 -28.67 -35.89 19.42
CA LYS A 481 -29.74 -35.10 20.04
C LYS A 481 -30.80 -34.71 19.01
N PHE A 482 -30.37 -34.33 17.81
CA PHE A 482 -31.30 -33.98 16.74
C PHE A 482 -32.16 -35.19 16.30
N TYR A 483 -31.58 -36.37 16.20
CA TYR A 483 -32.31 -37.61 15.91
C TYR A 483 -33.35 -37.93 17.00
N GLU A 484 -32.96 -37.85 18.27
CA GLU A 484 -33.86 -38.03 19.41
C GLU A 484 -35.01 -37.02 19.37
N GLY A 485 -34.70 -35.76 19.05
CA GLY A 485 -35.70 -34.73 18.88
C GLY A 485 -36.71 -35.02 17.78
N ILE A 486 -36.25 -35.52 16.62
CA ILE A 486 -37.14 -35.97 15.53
C ILE A 486 -38.05 -37.10 16.00
N LYS A 487 -37.55 -38.07 16.77
CA LYS A 487 -38.35 -39.17 17.31
C LYS A 487 -39.40 -38.71 18.30
N SER A 488 -39.09 -37.76 19.17
CA SER A 488 -40.04 -37.18 20.11
C SER A 488 -41.20 -36.46 19.40
N VAL A 489 -40.93 -35.70 18.34
CA VAL A 489 -41.98 -35.06 17.52
C VAL A 489 -42.86 -36.11 16.84
N GLN A 490 -42.24 -37.13 16.23
CA GLN A 490 -42.98 -38.22 15.57
C GLN A 490 -43.85 -39.01 16.57
N ALA A 491 -43.47 -39.05 17.85
CA ALA A 491 -44.23 -39.67 18.94
C ALA A 491 -45.32 -38.76 19.54
N GLY A 492 -45.47 -37.52 19.07
CA GLY A 492 -46.53 -36.61 19.49
C GLY A 492 -46.19 -35.69 20.68
N VAL A 493 -44.91 -35.55 21.04
CA VAL A 493 -44.45 -34.61 22.09
C VAL A 493 -44.41 -33.18 21.55
N SER A 494 -44.80 -32.18 22.37
CA SER A 494 -44.87 -30.77 21.96
C SER A 494 -43.50 -30.18 21.61
N THR A 495 -43.47 -29.27 20.63
CA THR A 495 -42.28 -28.81 19.90
C THR A 495 -41.41 -27.77 20.62
N GLU A 496 -41.78 -27.28 21.80
CA GLU A 496 -41.13 -26.12 22.45
C GLU A 496 -39.72 -26.41 22.98
N GLU A 497 -39.49 -27.53 23.66
CA GLU A 497 -38.14 -27.95 24.11
C GLU A 497 -37.23 -28.38 22.93
N LEU A 498 -37.84 -28.68 21.79
CA LEU A 498 -37.16 -29.19 20.60
C LEU A 498 -36.62 -28.07 19.70
N GLU A 499 -37.21 -26.88 19.75
CA GLU A 499 -36.69 -25.71 19.04
C GLU A 499 -35.30 -25.29 19.56
N ALA A 500 -35.02 -25.48 20.86
CA ALA A 500 -33.71 -25.24 21.44
C ALA A 500 -32.63 -26.19 20.87
N ILE A 501 -32.94 -27.49 20.77
CA ILE A 501 -32.06 -28.51 20.18
C ILE A 501 -31.85 -28.24 18.69
N PHE A 502 -32.90 -27.82 17.99
CA PHE A 502 -32.80 -27.42 16.58
C PHE A 502 -31.92 -26.19 16.40
N ASN A 503 -32.06 -25.17 17.25
CA ASN A 503 -31.21 -23.98 17.21
C ASN A 503 -29.73 -24.33 17.48
N GLU A 504 -29.44 -25.26 18.41
CA GLU A 504 -28.09 -25.77 18.67
C GLU A 504 -27.51 -26.50 17.44
N ALA A 505 -28.28 -27.39 16.80
CA ALA A 505 -27.86 -28.11 15.59
C ALA A 505 -27.72 -27.18 14.37
N GLN A 506 -28.60 -26.17 14.28
CA GLN A 506 -28.58 -25.13 13.26
C GLN A 506 -27.35 -24.23 13.42
N LEU A 507 -27.00 -23.83 14.65
CA LEU A 507 -25.73 -23.16 14.97
C LEU A 507 -24.54 -24.04 14.58
N TYR A 508 -24.48 -25.30 15.03
CA TYR A 508 -23.39 -26.21 14.66
C TYR A 508 -23.19 -26.36 13.14
N THR A 509 -24.26 -26.28 12.37
CA THR A 509 -24.21 -26.49 10.91
C THR A 509 -24.05 -25.19 10.11
N LEU A 510 -24.62 -24.07 10.57
CA LEU A 510 -24.56 -22.76 9.90
C LEU A 510 -23.43 -21.86 10.41
N SER A 511 -23.12 -21.88 11.72
CA SER A 511 -22.00 -21.14 12.33
C SER A 511 -20.77 -22.02 12.59
N GLY A 512 -20.86 -23.32 12.34
CA GLY A 512 -19.77 -24.26 12.62
C GLY A 512 -19.60 -24.56 14.11
N GLY A 513 -20.46 -24.04 15.00
CA GLY A 513 -20.42 -24.24 16.45
C GLY A 513 -19.09 -23.84 17.10
N PHE A 514 -19.05 -23.77 18.43
CA PHE A 514 -17.75 -23.80 19.09
C PHE A 514 -17.14 -25.18 18.90
N SER A 515 -15.86 -25.21 18.51
CA SER A 515 -15.13 -26.49 18.50
C SER A 515 -15.21 -27.14 19.90
N PRO A 516 -15.22 -28.47 20.01
CA PRO A 516 -15.29 -29.14 21.32
C PRO A 516 -14.23 -28.65 22.32
N TYR A 517 -13.06 -28.21 21.83
CA TYR A 517 -12.02 -27.60 22.66
C TYR A 517 -12.40 -26.23 23.23
N ILE A 518 -13.07 -25.39 22.43
CA ILE A 518 -13.55 -24.09 22.89
C ILE A 518 -14.68 -24.28 23.90
N GLN A 519 -15.62 -25.19 23.61
CA GLN A 519 -16.69 -25.53 24.55
C GLN A 519 -16.11 -26.04 25.88
N PHE A 520 -15.20 -27.02 25.81
CA PHE A 520 -14.49 -27.51 26.99
C PHE A 520 -13.76 -26.39 27.75
N SER A 521 -13.16 -25.43 27.04
CA SER A 521 -12.49 -24.29 27.67
C SER A 521 -13.47 -23.35 28.39
N LEU A 522 -14.63 -23.09 27.79
CA LEU A 522 -15.67 -22.25 28.38
C LEU A 522 -16.31 -22.92 29.60
N ASP A 523 -16.55 -24.23 29.53
CA ASP A 523 -17.11 -25.02 30.63
C ASP A 523 -16.16 -25.10 31.82
N ASN A 524 -14.85 -25.10 31.57
CA ASN A 524 -13.79 -25.15 32.59
C ASN A 524 -13.12 -23.79 32.81
N CYS A 525 -13.84 -22.68 32.61
CA CYS A 525 -13.28 -21.35 32.81
C CYS A 525 -12.98 -21.07 34.29
N GLU A 526 -11.74 -20.70 34.61
CA GLU A 526 -11.28 -20.36 35.97
C GLU A 526 -11.62 -18.91 36.38
N TYR A 527 -12.33 -18.17 35.52
CA TYR A 527 -12.71 -16.76 35.73
C TYR A 527 -11.54 -15.84 36.17
N LYS A 528 -10.38 -16.00 35.51
CA LYS A 528 -9.18 -15.21 35.79
C LYS A 528 -9.45 -13.71 35.68
N GLY A 529 -8.93 -12.96 36.66
CA GLY A 529 -9.03 -11.50 36.68
C GLY A 529 -10.26 -10.96 37.39
N LEU A 530 -11.18 -11.82 37.84
CA LEU A 530 -12.27 -11.40 38.72
C LEU A 530 -11.83 -11.38 40.20
N PRO A 531 -12.35 -10.44 41.01
CA PRO A 531 -12.17 -10.43 42.46
C PRO A 531 -12.72 -11.71 43.11
N LYS A 532 -12.07 -12.17 44.20
CA LYS A 532 -12.43 -13.41 44.89
C LYS A 532 -13.82 -13.36 45.51
N GLU A 533 -14.28 -12.17 45.85
CA GLU A 533 -15.60 -11.90 46.40
C GLU A 533 -16.70 -12.24 45.38
N ILE A 534 -16.52 -11.84 44.12
CA ILE A 534 -17.45 -12.16 43.03
C ILE A 534 -17.45 -13.66 42.73
N LEU A 535 -16.27 -14.30 42.78
CA LEU A 535 -16.15 -15.75 42.57
C LEU A 535 -16.82 -16.57 43.67
N ALA A 536 -16.79 -16.11 44.92
CA ALA A 536 -17.43 -16.80 46.04
C ALA A 536 -18.97 -16.70 45.99
N GLU A 537 -19.50 -15.62 45.42
CA GLU A 537 -20.95 -15.39 45.32
C GLU A 537 -21.57 -15.97 44.05
N GLU A 538 -20.76 -16.33 43.04
CA GLU A 538 -21.16 -16.82 41.71
C GLU A 538 -22.20 -15.94 40.98
N LYS A 539 -22.35 -14.69 41.40
CA LYS A 539 -23.27 -13.71 40.82
C LYS A 539 -22.49 -12.74 39.96
N TYR A 540 -22.42 -13.05 38.67
CA TYR A 540 -21.78 -12.19 37.68
C TYR A 540 -22.74 -11.12 37.18
N ASP A 541 -22.25 -9.90 36.98
CA ASP A 541 -23.02 -8.78 36.45
C ASP A 541 -22.28 -8.07 35.29
N LEU A 542 -22.96 -7.13 34.64
CA LEU A 542 -22.37 -6.36 33.54
C LEU A 542 -21.17 -5.51 34.00
N ASN A 543 -21.06 -5.18 35.29
CA ASN A 543 -19.89 -4.48 35.82
C ASN A 543 -18.67 -5.40 35.86
N ALA A 544 -18.82 -6.68 36.23
CA ALA A 544 -17.77 -7.68 36.16
C ALA A 544 -17.24 -7.82 34.72
N LEU A 545 -18.14 -7.86 33.72
CA LEU A 545 -17.78 -7.88 32.30
C LEU A 545 -17.04 -6.60 31.86
N LYS A 546 -17.49 -5.43 32.31
CA LYS A 546 -16.82 -4.15 32.03
C LYS A 546 -15.43 -4.08 32.68
N ASN A 547 -15.30 -4.61 33.89
CA ASN A 547 -14.04 -4.63 34.64
C ASN A 547 -13.03 -5.55 33.96
N ILE A 548 -13.41 -6.75 33.53
CA ILE A 548 -12.49 -7.65 32.81
C ILE A 548 -12.05 -7.04 31.47
N ARG A 549 -12.95 -6.36 30.73
CA ARG A 549 -12.61 -5.65 29.49
C ARG A 549 -11.59 -4.53 29.72
N ASN A 550 -11.86 -3.68 30.70
CA ASN A 550 -10.92 -2.63 31.11
C ASN A 550 -9.58 -3.23 31.55
N TYR A 551 -9.59 -4.37 32.23
CA TYR A 551 -8.38 -5.08 32.63
C TYR A 551 -7.63 -5.62 31.41
N ILE A 552 -8.33 -6.18 30.42
CA ILE A 552 -7.73 -6.64 29.16
C ILE A 552 -7.07 -5.50 28.38
N GLU A 553 -7.70 -4.32 28.34
CA GLU A 553 -7.18 -3.15 27.65
C GLU A 553 -6.03 -2.46 28.39
N LYS A 554 -6.12 -2.33 29.73
CA LYS A 554 -5.18 -1.54 30.54
C LYS A 554 -4.06 -2.37 31.17
N ALA A 555 -4.30 -3.64 31.48
CA ALA A 555 -3.50 -4.40 32.43
C ALA A 555 -3.18 -5.86 32.04
N ALA A 556 -3.86 -6.45 31.06
CA ALA A 556 -3.66 -7.87 30.75
C ALA A 556 -2.33 -8.12 30.05
N GLY A 557 -1.32 -8.39 30.88
CA GLY A 557 -0.24 -9.35 30.68
C GLY A 557 0.53 -9.17 29.38
N ASN A 558 1.72 -8.57 29.45
CA ASN A 558 2.76 -8.72 28.42
C ASN A 558 3.03 -10.20 28.06
N ARG A 559 2.51 -11.16 28.83
CA ARG A 559 2.57 -12.59 28.61
C ARG A 559 1.27 -13.10 27.95
N PRO A 560 1.34 -13.59 26.70
CA PRO A 560 0.16 -14.02 25.95
C PRO A 560 -0.68 -15.12 26.63
N ILE A 561 -0.09 -15.96 27.47
CA ILE A 561 -0.82 -17.02 28.20
C ILE A 561 -1.78 -16.48 29.26
N GLU A 562 -1.41 -15.40 29.94
CA GLU A 562 -2.27 -14.76 30.95
C GLU A 562 -3.40 -14.02 30.25
N LYS A 563 -3.07 -13.30 29.16
CA LYS A 563 -4.05 -12.63 28.28
C LYS A 563 -5.11 -13.60 27.76
N ALA A 564 -4.72 -14.80 27.33
CA ALA A 564 -5.65 -15.84 26.91
C ALA A 564 -6.62 -16.27 28.04
N GLY A 565 -6.17 -16.27 29.29
CA GLY A 565 -7.01 -16.58 30.46
C GLY A 565 -8.04 -15.51 30.76
N PHE A 566 -7.66 -14.23 30.67
CA PHE A 566 -8.60 -13.10 30.82
C PHE A 566 -9.63 -13.06 29.69
N LEU A 567 -9.20 -13.28 28.45
CA LEU A 567 -10.11 -13.37 27.28
C LEU A 567 -11.10 -14.54 27.39
N LEU A 568 -10.68 -15.67 27.98
CA LEU A 568 -11.62 -16.77 28.26
C LEU A 568 -12.67 -16.39 29.30
N THR A 569 -12.29 -15.58 30.28
CA THR A 569 -13.19 -15.07 31.32
C THR A 569 -14.19 -14.09 30.73
N GLU A 570 -13.73 -13.17 29.87
CA GLU A 570 -14.62 -12.29 29.11
C GLU A 570 -15.61 -13.11 28.26
N ALA A 571 -15.13 -14.09 27.50
CA ALA A 571 -15.99 -14.94 26.68
C ALA A 571 -17.05 -15.67 27.53
N LYS A 572 -16.67 -16.23 28.69
CA LYS A 572 -17.61 -16.92 29.57
C LYS A 572 -18.68 -15.99 30.17
N LEU A 573 -18.27 -14.79 30.57
CA LEU A 573 -19.21 -13.78 31.05
C LEU A 573 -20.16 -13.30 29.95
N MET A 574 -19.68 -13.16 28.71
CA MET A 574 -20.52 -12.79 27.56
C MET A 574 -21.53 -13.88 27.21
N GLU A 575 -21.13 -15.16 27.27
CA GLU A 575 -22.03 -16.31 27.09
C GLU A 575 -23.21 -16.27 28.10
N GLN A 576 -22.93 -15.86 29.35
CA GLN A 576 -23.94 -15.82 30.42
C GLN A 576 -24.79 -14.54 30.45
N LEU A 577 -24.16 -13.38 30.20
CA LEU A 577 -24.76 -12.06 30.46
C LEU A 577 -25.25 -11.34 29.19
N THR A 578 -24.68 -11.68 28.03
CA THR A 578 -25.02 -11.05 26.74
C THR A 578 -25.07 -12.08 25.60
N PRO A 579 -25.93 -13.12 25.72
CA PRO A 579 -26.01 -14.19 24.71
C PRO A 579 -26.42 -13.68 23.32
N GLU A 580 -27.10 -12.54 23.24
CA GLU A 580 -27.49 -11.88 21.99
C GLU A 580 -26.31 -11.28 21.21
N LYS A 581 -25.13 -11.15 21.82
CA LYS A 581 -23.90 -10.58 21.23
C LYS A 581 -22.94 -11.65 20.72
N GLU A 582 -23.47 -12.65 20.03
CA GLU A 582 -22.73 -13.83 19.56
C GLU A 582 -21.49 -13.47 18.72
N ILE A 583 -21.57 -12.47 17.85
CA ILE A 583 -20.45 -12.04 17.01
C ILE A 583 -19.28 -11.52 17.86
N GLU A 584 -19.57 -10.68 18.87
CA GLU A 584 -18.54 -10.17 19.77
C GLU A 584 -17.91 -11.32 20.58
N LEU A 585 -18.71 -12.32 20.97
CA LEU A 585 -18.23 -13.51 21.67
C LEU A 585 -17.23 -14.30 20.81
N TYR A 586 -17.54 -14.53 19.53
CA TYR A 586 -16.60 -15.17 18.59
C TYR A 586 -15.31 -14.37 18.43
N GLU A 587 -15.38 -13.03 18.36
CA GLU A 587 -14.18 -12.20 18.28
C GLU A 587 -13.28 -12.34 19.51
N VAL A 588 -13.86 -12.39 20.72
CA VAL A 588 -13.13 -12.60 21.97
C VAL A 588 -12.46 -13.98 21.98
N LEU A 589 -13.17 -15.02 21.53
CA LEU A 589 -12.63 -16.37 21.43
C LEU A 589 -11.52 -16.50 20.37
N THR A 590 -11.63 -15.79 19.26
CA THR A 590 -10.57 -15.68 18.25
C THR A 590 -9.33 -15.00 18.83
N LYS A 591 -9.50 -13.87 19.54
CA LYS A 591 -8.41 -13.18 20.23
C LYS A 591 -7.73 -14.10 21.26
N ARG A 592 -8.50 -14.91 21.98
CA ARG A 592 -7.96 -15.92 22.90
C ARG A 592 -7.10 -16.96 22.17
N SER A 593 -7.62 -17.53 21.08
CA SER A 593 -6.89 -18.53 20.28
C SER A 593 -5.58 -17.96 19.73
N MET A 594 -5.58 -16.70 19.27
CA MET A 594 -4.36 -16.01 18.86
C MET A 594 -3.36 -15.84 20.00
N ALA A 595 -3.81 -15.45 21.20
CA ALA A 595 -2.94 -15.32 22.37
C ALA A 595 -2.32 -16.67 22.80
N LEU A 596 -3.04 -17.78 22.67
CA LEU A 596 -2.51 -19.14 22.90
C LEU A 596 -1.50 -19.58 21.84
N ALA A 597 -1.75 -19.21 20.57
CA ALA A 597 -0.81 -19.43 19.48
C ALA A 597 0.51 -18.69 19.76
N GLU A 598 0.43 -17.41 20.12
CA GLU A 598 1.57 -16.57 20.47
C GLU A 598 2.34 -17.13 21.67
N ALA A 599 1.65 -17.52 22.75
CA ALA A 599 2.27 -18.15 23.90
C ALA A 599 3.03 -19.44 23.53
N SER A 600 2.45 -20.24 22.63
CA SER A 600 3.04 -21.50 22.17
C SER A 600 4.28 -21.26 21.30
N ALA A 601 4.27 -20.22 20.47
CA ALA A 601 5.43 -19.80 19.69
C ALA A 601 6.57 -19.32 20.60
N LEU A 602 6.28 -18.45 21.57
CA LEU A 602 7.28 -17.90 22.49
C LEU A 602 7.93 -18.97 23.38
N THR A 603 7.19 -20.03 23.71
CA THR A 603 7.68 -21.15 24.53
C THR A 603 8.36 -22.25 23.72
N GLY A 604 8.47 -22.10 22.39
CA GLY A 604 9.12 -23.08 21.52
C GLY A 604 8.37 -24.41 21.41
N LYS A 605 7.04 -24.41 21.59
CA LYS A 605 6.22 -25.62 21.42
C LYS A 605 6.21 -26.08 19.96
N ALA A 606 5.88 -27.36 19.75
CA ALA A 606 5.79 -27.95 18.42
C ALA A 606 4.85 -27.15 17.50
N THR A 607 5.22 -27.05 16.23
CA THR A 607 4.50 -26.27 15.21
C THR A 607 3.06 -26.72 14.99
N ASP A 608 2.75 -27.99 15.28
CA ASP A 608 1.37 -28.50 15.21
C ASP A 608 0.47 -27.94 16.31
N ILE A 609 1.01 -27.61 17.49
CA ILE A 609 0.29 -26.94 18.57
C ILE A 609 -0.02 -25.49 18.17
N LEU A 610 0.94 -24.82 17.51
CA LEU A 610 0.73 -23.48 16.97
C LEU A 610 -0.37 -23.48 15.89
N ARG A 611 -0.28 -24.40 14.92
CA ARG A 611 -1.30 -24.58 13.87
C ARG A 611 -2.67 -24.89 14.46
N PHE A 612 -2.72 -25.72 15.51
CA PHE A 612 -3.96 -26.05 16.20
C PHE A 612 -4.69 -24.79 16.65
N PHE A 613 -4.02 -23.86 17.33
CA PHE A 613 -4.64 -22.63 17.81
C PHE A 613 -4.97 -21.64 16.69
N LEU A 614 -4.12 -21.52 15.67
CA LEU A 614 -4.36 -20.63 14.53
C LEU A 614 -5.58 -21.05 13.70
N ILE A 615 -5.76 -22.35 13.45
CA ILE A 615 -6.93 -22.86 12.70
C ILE A 615 -8.25 -22.54 13.42
N ARG A 616 -8.22 -22.45 14.76
CA ARG A 616 -9.40 -22.19 15.61
C ARG A 616 -9.58 -20.70 15.94
N SER A 617 -8.78 -19.84 15.31
CA SER A 617 -8.94 -18.39 15.28
C SER A 617 -9.58 -17.90 13.97
N LEU A 618 -9.80 -18.83 13.03
CA LEU A 618 -10.52 -18.66 11.76
C LEU A 618 -11.91 -19.28 11.90
#